data_AF-A0A2T8KNZ9-F1
#
_entry.id   AF-A0A2T8KNZ9-F1
#
_cell.length_a   1.000
_cell.length_b   1.000
_cell.length_c   1.000
_cell.angle_alpha   90.00
_cell.angle_beta   90.00
_cell.angle_gamma   90.00
#
_symmetry.space_group_name_H-M   'P 1'
#
loop_
_entity.id
_entity.type
_entity.pdbx_description
1 polymer ?
#
loop_
_entity_poly.entity_id
_entity_poly.type
_entity_poly.pdbx_seq_one_letter_code
_entity_poly.pdbx_strand_id
1 'polypeptide(L)'
;MSYTWRSILKGIDVLNRGVIWRVGNGSSINIWSDPWLPREWSRKPMTPKGHNVLSRVEELIDPATGGWDNELVRQTFWPQDVDIVLSTRVHHDLDDLVAWHYDKQRQFLGECCWSIGAWRLIEDGGHLFFKCKHVKAVWQGVQMEDEQELLAGKSLPLEVIQHILQLNGEVQMKLVVLLWHWWNERNRIREEEKRRESQDLIYLIQRNAEEFLNLGATEEACMSKPIQRWQKPTDDFVKINSDGAFSANTGERGWGYVLRDGDGEVICAGAGKLSHQTNAVQAEIRACLQGAKGAANLGISKAAANLGIMAMKDNSYRLLMVGGSILELKNFVSENFASSRVVYVPRSCNRVAHAIAALGRMCPQEIDLAWNGLPSCIEETVAGDIAEPFS
;
A
#
# COMPACT_ATOMS: atom_id res chain seq x y z
N MET A 1 9.50 0.02 -3.32
CA MET A 1 8.02 -0.10 -3.31
C MET A 1 7.40 1.26 -3.05
N SER A 2 6.69 1.80 -4.04
CA SER A 2 6.00 3.10 -3.95
C SER A 2 4.87 3.09 -2.90
N TYR A 3 4.38 4.27 -2.53
CA TYR A 3 3.23 4.41 -1.63
C TYR A 3 1.97 3.77 -2.22
N THR A 4 1.71 4.02 -3.52
CA THR A 4 0.57 3.47 -4.25
C THR A 4 0.54 1.94 -4.19
N TRP A 5 1.68 1.26 -4.40
CA TRP A 5 1.73 -0.21 -4.34
C TRP A 5 1.48 -0.76 -2.93
N ARG A 6 2.04 -0.12 -1.91
CA ARG A 6 1.77 -0.49 -0.51
C ARG A 6 0.29 -0.31 -0.16
N SER A 7 -0.36 0.71 -0.71
CA SER A 7 -1.78 0.96 -0.50
C SER A 7 -2.67 -0.02 -1.27
N ILE A 8 -2.30 -0.40 -2.50
CA ILE A 8 -2.98 -1.47 -3.26
C ILE A 8 -2.90 -2.79 -2.49
N LEU A 9 -1.71 -3.18 -2.01
CA LEU A 9 -1.53 -4.41 -1.23
C LEU A 9 -2.34 -4.41 0.08
N LYS A 10 -2.41 -3.28 0.77
CA LYS A 10 -3.28 -3.12 1.94
C LYS A 10 -4.76 -3.19 1.56
N GLY A 11 -5.14 -2.64 0.41
CA GLY A 11 -6.50 -2.71 -0.13
C GLY A 11 -6.94 -4.16 -0.39
N ILE A 12 -6.03 -5.03 -0.84
CA ILE A 12 -6.30 -6.46 -1.01
C ILE A 12 -6.63 -7.14 0.32
N ASP A 13 -5.89 -6.85 1.40
CA ASP A 13 -6.21 -7.39 2.74
C ASP A 13 -7.57 -6.90 3.25
N VAL A 14 -7.88 -5.61 3.05
CA VAL A 14 -9.20 -5.06 3.36
C VAL A 14 -10.28 -5.76 2.56
N LEU A 15 -10.09 -5.94 1.25
CA LEU A 15 -11.03 -6.63 0.37
C LEU A 15 -11.30 -8.05 0.86
N ASN A 16 -10.24 -8.83 1.11
CA ASN A 16 -10.36 -10.20 1.61
C ASN A 16 -11.12 -10.27 2.95
N ARG A 17 -11.00 -9.24 3.80
CA ARG A 17 -11.69 -9.16 5.09
C ARG A 17 -13.13 -8.67 5.01
N GLY A 18 -13.62 -8.15 3.89
CA GLY A 18 -14.98 -7.62 3.78
C GLY A 18 -15.81 -8.23 2.66
N VAL A 19 -15.23 -9.08 1.81
CA VAL A 19 -15.95 -9.84 0.79
C VAL A 19 -16.87 -10.91 1.44
N ILE A 20 -18.06 -11.07 0.86
CA ILE A 20 -19.02 -12.11 1.17
C ILE A 20 -19.66 -12.65 -0.11
N TRP A 21 -19.90 -13.96 -0.18
CA TRP A 21 -20.71 -14.57 -1.23
C TRP A 21 -22.20 -14.37 -0.97
N ARG A 22 -22.94 -14.07 -2.04
CA ARG A 22 -24.41 -14.07 -2.08
C ARG A 22 -24.85 -15.33 -2.82
N VAL A 23 -25.70 -16.10 -2.16
CA VAL A 23 -26.14 -17.41 -2.64
C VAL A 23 -27.13 -17.23 -3.80
N GLY A 24 -26.69 -17.64 -4.98
CA GLY A 24 -27.53 -17.86 -6.15
C GLY A 24 -27.92 -19.34 -6.22
N ASN A 25 -27.40 -20.05 -7.21
CA ASN A 25 -27.52 -21.51 -7.35
C ASN A 25 -26.62 -22.31 -6.38
N GLY A 26 -25.68 -21.68 -5.68
CA GLY A 26 -24.84 -22.30 -4.65
C GLY A 26 -23.72 -23.20 -5.20
N SER A 27 -23.61 -23.34 -6.53
CA SER A 27 -22.66 -24.24 -7.17
C SER A 27 -21.21 -23.78 -7.00
N SER A 28 -20.96 -22.48 -6.86
CA SER A 28 -19.62 -21.90 -6.80
C SER A 28 -19.12 -21.64 -5.38
N ILE A 29 -19.94 -21.93 -4.36
CA ILE A 29 -19.65 -21.59 -2.96
C ILE A 29 -19.34 -22.86 -2.17
N ASN A 30 -18.15 -22.93 -1.58
CA ASN A 30 -17.82 -23.97 -0.61
C ASN A 30 -18.43 -23.65 0.77
N ILE A 31 -19.15 -24.60 1.35
CA ILE A 31 -19.84 -24.43 2.64
C ILE A 31 -18.87 -23.97 3.74
N TRP A 32 -17.69 -24.58 3.81
CA TRP A 32 -16.82 -24.51 4.99
C TRP A 32 -15.69 -23.49 4.84
N SER A 33 -15.15 -23.34 3.63
CA SER A 33 -14.01 -22.46 3.38
C SER A 33 -14.39 -21.05 2.97
N ASP A 34 -15.57 -20.85 2.38
CA ASP A 34 -15.90 -19.57 1.74
C ASP A 34 -16.71 -18.67 2.68
N PRO A 35 -16.52 -17.34 2.59
CA PRO A 35 -17.24 -16.39 3.43
C PRO A 35 -18.63 -16.11 2.84
N TRP A 36 -19.67 -16.86 3.19
CA TRP A 36 -21.03 -16.70 2.65
C TRP A 36 -22.11 -16.40 3.70
N LEU A 37 -21.78 -16.49 5.00
CA LEU A 37 -22.72 -16.20 6.09
C LEU A 37 -22.59 -14.75 6.57
N PRO A 38 -23.69 -13.98 6.62
CA PRO A 38 -23.65 -12.56 7.00
C PRO A 38 -23.51 -12.37 8.51
N ARG A 39 -22.30 -12.59 9.02
CA ARG A 39 -21.89 -12.35 10.42
C ARG A 39 -20.64 -11.47 10.49
N GLU A 40 -20.40 -10.87 11.65
CA GLU A 40 -19.29 -9.93 11.84
C GLU A 40 -17.91 -10.58 11.71
N TRP A 41 -17.74 -11.81 12.20
CA TRP A 41 -16.44 -12.50 12.28
C TRP A 41 -16.37 -13.70 11.33
N SER A 42 -15.29 -13.82 10.55
CA SER A 42 -14.98 -14.86 9.54
C SER A 42 -15.94 -14.98 8.33
N ARG A 43 -17.25 -14.72 8.51
CA ARG A 43 -18.32 -14.96 7.52
C ARG A 43 -18.47 -16.41 7.07
N LYS A 44 -17.82 -17.32 7.79
CA LYS A 44 -17.91 -18.77 7.59
C LYS A 44 -18.81 -19.36 8.67
N PRO A 45 -19.31 -20.60 8.47
CA PRO A 45 -19.92 -21.35 9.56
C PRO A 45 -18.95 -21.44 10.75
N MET A 46 -19.47 -21.29 11.96
CA MET A 46 -18.73 -21.64 13.18
C MET A 46 -18.70 -23.16 13.37
N THR A 47 -19.69 -23.85 12.82
CA THR A 47 -19.77 -25.30 12.80
C THR A 47 -18.55 -25.86 12.08
N PRO A 48 -17.73 -26.69 12.76
CA PRO A 48 -16.61 -27.35 12.11
C PRO A 48 -17.11 -28.40 11.11
N LYS A 49 -16.44 -28.53 9.97
CA LYS A 49 -16.77 -29.53 8.95
C LYS A 49 -16.87 -30.96 9.51
N GLY A 50 -15.98 -31.34 10.42
CA GLY A 50 -15.94 -32.68 11.00
C GLY A 50 -15.89 -33.78 9.93
N HIS A 51 -16.76 -34.79 10.07
CA HIS A 51 -16.93 -35.88 9.10
C HIS A 51 -18.00 -35.59 8.04
N ASN A 52 -18.46 -34.34 7.92
CA ASN A 52 -19.51 -34.00 6.96
C ASN A 52 -18.98 -34.11 5.52
N VAL A 53 -19.75 -34.82 4.68
CA VAL A 53 -19.43 -35.07 3.27
C VAL A 53 -19.80 -33.90 2.37
N LEU A 54 -20.77 -33.07 2.78
CA LEU A 54 -21.23 -31.92 2.02
C LEU A 54 -20.09 -30.92 1.84
N SER A 55 -20.02 -30.32 0.66
CA SER A 55 -18.92 -29.45 0.27
C SER A 55 -19.38 -28.12 -0.32
N ARG A 56 -20.46 -28.13 -1.11
CA ARG A 56 -20.99 -26.98 -1.84
C ARG A 56 -22.35 -26.56 -1.32
N VAL A 57 -22.63 -25.27 -1.38
CA VAL A 57 -23.89 -24.69 -0.90
C VAL A 57 -25.09 -25.20 -1.69
N GLU A 58 -24.92 -25.54 -2.97
CA GLU A 58 -25.98 -26.17 -3.80
C GLU A 58 -26.55 -27.44 -3.15
N GLU A 59 -25.73 -28.21 -2.42
CA GLU A 59 -26.15 -29.46 -1.78
C GLU A 59 -27.07 -29.23 -0.56
N LEU A 60 -27.18 -27.98 -0.09
CA LEU A 60 -28.09 -27.57 0.98
C LEU A 60 -29.41 -26.99 0.46
N ILE A 61 -29.55 -26.86 -0.86
CA ILE A 61 -30.73 -26.29 -1.52
C ILE A 61 -31.62 -27.43 -1.98
N ASP A 62 -32.91 -27.35 -1.63
CA ASP A 62 -33.91 -28.31 -2.07
C ASP A 62 -34.23 -28.07 -3.57
N PRO A 63 -33.97 -29.05 -4.45
CA PRO A 63 -34.17 -28.91 -5.89
C PRO A 63 -35.64 -28.76 -6.30
N ALA A 64 -36.60 -29.13 -5.44
CA ALA A 64 -38.02 -29.00 -5.73
C ALA A 64 -38.54 -27.58 -5.43
N THR A 65 -37.99 -26.92 -4.41
CA THR A 65 -38.46 -25.61 -3.95
C THR A 65 -37.55 -24.45 -4.35
N GLY A 66 -36.28 -24.73 -4.67
CA GLY A 66 -35.26 -23.71 -4.94
C GLY A 66 -34.84 -22.91 -3.70
N GLY A 67 -35.28 -23.34 -2.51
CA GLY A 67 -34.95 -22.76 -1.21
C GLY A 67 -34.09 -23.71 -0.37
N TRP A 68 -33.74 -23.31 0.85
CA TRP A 68 -32.97 -24.17 1.76
C TRP A 68 -33.73 -25.45 2.12
N ASP A 69 -33.03 -26.59 2.07
CA ASP A 69 -33.49 -27.81 2.74
C ASP A 69 -33.35 -27.58 4.25
N ASN A 70 -34.49 -27.31 4.89
CA ASN A 70 -34.54 -26.92 6.29
C ASN A 70 -34.10 -28.06 7.23
N GLU A 71 -34.36 -29.31 6.85
CA GLU A 71 -33.98 -30.47 7.65
C GLU A 71 -32.48 -30.71 7.52
N LEU A 72 -31.96 -30.71 6.30
CA LEU A 72 -30.54 -30.91 6.03
C LEU A 72 -29.67 -29.81 6.66
N VAL A 73 -30.10 -28.55 6.59
CA VAL A 73 -29.41 -27.42 7.25
C VAL A 73 -29.37 -27.62 8.78
N ARG A 74 -30.48 -28.05 9.40
CA ARG A 74 -30.54 -28.31 10.85
C ARG A 74 -29.67 -29.49 11.30
N GLN A 75 -29.50 -30.49 10.44
CA GLN A 75 -28.61 -31.63 10.69
C GLN A 75 -27.13 -31.29 10.47
N THR A 76 -26.85 -30.35 9.56
CA THR A 76 -25.49 -29.99 9.13
C THR A 76 -24.82 -28.98 10.04
N PHE A 77 -25.58 -28.01 10.56
CA PHE A 77 -25.04 -26.86 11.28
C PHE A 77 -25.43 -26.83 12.76
N TRP A 78 -24.59 -26.22 13.59
CA TRP A 78 -24.96 -25.85 14.96
C TRP A 78 -26.12 -24.84 14.96
N PRO A 79 -26.95 -24.81 16.03
CA PRO A 79 -28.13 -23.95 16.08
C PRO A 79 -27.86 -22.48 15.75
N GLN A 80 -26.71 -21.94 16.18
CA GLN A 80 -26.30 -20.56 15.92
C GLN A 80 -26.04 -20.27 14.43
N ASP A 81 -25.61 -21.27 13.68
CA ASP A 81 -25.39 -21.16 12.24
C ASP A 81 -26.67 -21.40 11.45
N VAL A 82 -27.53 -22.31 11.91
CA VAL A 82 -28.83 -22.63 11.28
C VAL A 82 -29.68 -21.37 11.08
N ASP A 83 -29.83 -20.55 12.12
CA ASP A 83 -30.66 -19.34 12.05
C ASP A 83 -30.12 -18.35 10.99
N ILE A 84 -28.79 -18.25 10.89
CA ILE A 84 -28.14 -17.39 9.90
C ILE A 84 -28.31 -17.97 8.50
N VAL A 85 -28.11 -19.27 8.30
CA VAL A 85 -28.30 -19.93 6.99
C VAL A 85 -29.73 -19.74 6.52
N LEU A 86 -30.72 -20.10 7.35
CA LEU A 86 -32.14 -20.01 6.98
C LEU A 86 -32.62 -18.56 6.75
N SER A 87 -31.98 -17.57 7.37
CA SER A 87 -32.29 -16.15 7.11
C SER A 87 -31.65 -15.60 5.83
N THR A 88 -30.65 -16.29 5.25
CA THR A 88 -30.09 -15.89 3.95
C THR A 88 -31.05 -16.25 2.82
N ARG A 89 -31.23 -15.32 1.87
CA ARG A 89 -32.06 -15.57 0.68
C ARG A 89 -31.27 -16.35 -0.35
N VAL A 90 -31.89 -17.40 -0.89
CA VAL A 90 -31.40 -18.16 -2.05
C VAL A 90 -32.04 -17.57 -3.31
N HIS A 91 -31.23 -17.34 -4.33
CA HIS A 91 -31.69 -16.94 -5.67
C HIS A 91 -31.31 -18.04 -6.67
N HIS A 92 -31.96 -19.20 -6.57
CA HIS A 92 -31.58 -20.42 -7.29
C HIS A 92 -31.46 -20.25 -8.82
N ASP A 93 -32.26 -19.37 -9.42
CA ASP A 93 -32.23 -19.10 -10.87
C ASP A 93 -31.09 -18.15 -11.31
N LEU A 94 -30.28 -17.65 -10.36
CA LEU A 94 -29.17 -16.74 -10.60
C LEU A 94 -27.84 -17.40 -10.23
N ASP A 95 -26.76 -16.93 -10.84
CA ASP A 95 -25.41 -17.33 -10.46
C ASP A 95 -24.99 -16.76 -9.10
N ASP A 96 -24.07 -17.44 -8.43
CA ASP A 96 -23.47 -16.96 -7.19
C ASP A 96 -22.66 -15.68 -7.43
N LEU A 97 -22.78 -14.72 -6.50
CA LEU A 97 -22.17 -13.40 -6.65
C LEU A 97 -21.29 -13.03 -5.45
N VAL A 98 -20.13 -12.46 -5.74
CA VAL A 98 -19.24 -11.88 -4.73
C VAL A 98 -19.69 -10.44 -4.43
N ALA A 99 -19.91 -10.11 -3.16
CA ALA A 99 -20.38 -8.81 -2.70
C ALA A 99 -19.55 -8.26 -1.52
N TRP A 100 -19.74 -6.98 -1.19
CA TRP A 100 -19.18 -6.38 0.02
C TRP A 100 -20.13 -6.52 1.21
N HIS A 101 -19.62 -6.94 2.36
CA HIS A 101 -20.42 -7.20 3.56
C HIS A 101 -20.78 -5.94 4.35
N TYR A 102 -19.85 -4.99 4.52
CA TYR A 102 -20.03 -3.80 5.38
C TYR A 102 -20.82 -2.66 4.70
N ASP A 103 -21.82 -3.01 3.89
CA ASP A 103 -22.76 -2.04 3.36
C ASP A 103 -23.75 -1.65 4.47
N LYS A 104 -23.55 -0.48 5.09
CA LYS A 104 -24.45 0.09 6.10
C LYS A 104 -25.69 0.79 5.49
N GLN A 105 -25.83 0.84 4.17
CA GLN A 105 -26.82 1.71 3.52
C GLN A 105 -27.60 0.98 2.40
N ARG A 106 -28.58 0.16 2.79
CA ARG A 106 -29.75 -0.06 1.91
C ARG A 106 -30.83 1.04 2.05
N GLN A 107 -30.52 2.14 2.73
CA GLN A 107 -31.47 3.25 2.96
C GLN A 107 -31.04 4.63 2.41
N PHE A 108 -29.87 4.79 1.80
CA PHE A 108 -29.48 6.07 1.20
C PHE A 108 -28.76 5.88 -0.14
N LEU A 109 -29.55 5.64 -1.20
CA LEU A 109 -29.19 6.07 -2.55
C LEU A 109 -29.60 7.54 -2.69
N GLY A 110 -28.76 8.43 -2.15
CA GLY A 110 -28.94 9.88 -2.24
C GLY A 110 -28.02 10.50 -3.28
N GLU A 111 -28.63 11.12 -4.29
CA GLU A 111 -28.11 12.25 -5.10
C GLU A 111 -27.23 12.02 -6.36
N CYS A 112 -27.10 10.81 -6.90
CA CYS A 112 -26.64 10.66 -8.31
C CYS A 112 -27.65 9.95 -9.23
N CYS A 113 -28.82 9.54 -8.74
CA CYS A 113 -29.70 8.63 -9.48
C CYS A 113 -31.19 9.05 -9.57
N TRP A 114 -31.52 10.33 -9.59
CA TRP A 114 -32.91 10.76 -9.81
C TRP A 114 -33.12 11.27 -11.23
N SER A 115 -33.59 10.39 -12.12
CA SER A 115 -34.67 10.68 -13.08
C SER A 115 -35.15 9.40 -13.75
N ILE A 116 -36.40 9.03 -13.42
CA ILE A 116 -37.34 8.23 -14.22
C ILE A 116 -37.10 6.71 -14.25
N GLY A 117 -37.81 6.02 -13.36
CA GLY A 117 -38.63 4.85 -13.70
C GLY A 117 -37.96 3.63 -14.31
N ALA A 118 -37.13 2.90 -13.56
CA ALA A 118 -36.91 1.47 -13.75
C ALA A 118 -36.19 0.89 -12.53
N TRP A 119 -36.49 -0.36 -12.18
CA TRP A 119 -35.69 -1.21 -11.29
C TRP A 119 -34.31 -1.58 -11.90
N ARG A 120 -33.58 -0.61 -12.47
CA ARG A 120 -32.30 -0.79 -13.14
C ARG A 120 -31.33 0.31 -12.75
N LEU A 121 -30.43 -0.04 -11.84
CA LEU A 121 -28.98 0.12 -11.92
C LEU A 121 -28.46 -0.01 -10.48
N ILE A 122 -28.31 -1.27 -10.05
CA ILE A 122 -27.31 -1.59 -9.04
C ILE A 122 -26.00 -1.01 -9.59
N GLU A 123 -25.27 -0.22 -8.81
CA GLU A 123 -23.92 0.21 -9.17
C GLU A 123 -23.05 -1.04 -9.31
N ASP A 124 -22.99 -1.60 -10.51
CA ASP A 124 -22.10 -2.71 -10.83
C ASP A 124 -20.69 -2.19 -11.07
N GLY A 125 -19.70 -3.08 -10.97
CA GLY A 125 -18.30 -2.71 -11.21
C GLY A 125 -18.10 -2.03 -12.57
N GLY A 126 -18.93 -2.36 -13.56
CA GLY A 126 -18.90 -1.75 -14.88
C GLY A 126 -19.31 -0.27 -14.87
N HIS A 127 -20.39 0.07 -14.17
CA HIS A 127 -20.82 1.45 -13.99
C HIS A 127 -19.79 2.25 -13.20
N LEU A 128 -19.32 1.69 -12.08
CA LEU A 128 -18.37 2.30 -11.19
C LEU A 128 -17.06 2.68 -11.91
N PHE A 129 -16.47 1.74 -12.64
CA PHE A 129 -15.14 1.92 -13.22
C PHE A 129 -15.14 2.42 -14.66
N PHE A 130 -16.20 2.22 -15.45
CA PHE A 130 -16.13 2.48 -16.89
C PHE A 130 -17.26 3.34 -17.46
N LYS A 131 -18.46 3.35 -16.86
CA LYS A 131 -19.64 3.97 -17.53
C LYS A 131 -20.08 5.30 -16.90
N CYS A 132 -19.72 5.57 -15.65
CA CYS A 132 -20.08 6.81 -14.95
C CYS A 132 -19.53 8.07 -15.65
N LYS A 133 -20.34 9.14 -15.74
CA LYS A 133 -19.94 10.42 -16.37
C LYS A 133 -18.63 11.00 -15.81
N HIS A 134 -18.37 10.80 -14.53
CA HIS A 134 -17.18 11.33 -13.89
C HIS A 134 -15.93 10.51 -14.20
N VAL A 135 -16.04 9.17 -14.19
CA VAL A 135 -14.90 8.31 -14.55
C VAL A 135 -14.56 8.46 -16.02
N LYS A 136 -15.56 8.62 -16.90
CA LYS A 136 -15.35 8.90 -18.33
C LYS A 136 -14.48 10.13 -18.57
N ALA A 137 -14.70 11.21 -17.82
CA ALA A 137 -13.86 12.41 -17.93
C ALA A 137 -12.40 12.15 -17.54
N VAL A 138 -12.16 11.22 -16.62
CA VAL A 138 -10.80 10.83 -16.20
C VAL A 138 -10.16 9.92 -17.24
N TRP A 139 -10.89 8.92 -17.77
CA TRP A 139 -10.44 8.09 -18.90
C TRP A 139 -10.04 8.93 -20.11
N GLN A 140 -10.86 9.93 -20.47
CA GLN A 140 -10.55 10.87 -21.53
C GLN A 140 -9.31 11.71 -21.23
N GLY A 141 -9.19 12.20 -19.99
CA GLY A 141 -8.04 13.01 -19.58
C GLY A 141 -6.71 12.26 -19.57
N VAL A 142 -6.73 10.94 -19.36
CA VAL A 142 -5.53 10.11 -19.42
C VAL A 142 -5.25 9.52 -20.80
N GLN A 143 -6.12 9.76 -21.79
CA GLN A 143 -6.03 9.23 -23.17
C GLN A 143 -6.10 7.70 -23.24
N MET A 144 -7.11 7.11 -22.58
CA MET A 144 -7.34 5.66 -22.53
C MET A 144 -8.80 5.26 -22.83
N GLU A 145 -9.45 6.01 -23.73
CA GLU A 145 -10.85 5.81 -24.09
C GLU A 145 -11.10 4.47 -24.80
N ASP A 146 -10.14 4.03 -25.62
CA ASP A 146 -10.24 2.75 -26.35
C ASP A 146 -10.22 1.57 -25.38
N GLU A 147 -9.31 1.56 -24.41
CA GLU A 147 -9.28 0.55 -23.34
C GLU A 147 -10.55 0.62 -22.48
N GLN A 148 -11.03 1.83 -22.18
CA GLN A 148 -12.26 2.01 -21.41
C GLN A 148 -13.45 1.36 -22.13
N GLU A 149 -13.63 1.60 -23.43
CA GLU A 149 -14.73 1.03 -24.20
C GLU A 149 -14.65 -0.50 -24.24
N LEU A 150 -13.46 -1.04 -24.49
CA LEU A 150 -13.23 -2.47 -24.52
C LEU A 150 -13.49 -3.13 -23.16
N LEU A 151 -13.04 -2.52 -22.07
CA LEU A 151 -13.30 -3.03 -20.71
C LEU A 151 -14.76 -2.89 -20.30
N ALA A 152 -15.44 -1.82 -20.72
CA ALA A 152 -16.87 -1.61 -20.44
C ALA A 152 -17.77 -2.66 -21.11
N GLY A 153 -17.31 -3.27 -22.21
CA GLY A 153 -18.00 -4.33 -22.96
C GLY A 153 -17.87 -5.72 -22.35
N LYS A 154 -17.00 -5.91 -21.36
CA LYS A 154 -16.81 -7.20 -20.68
C LYS A 154 -17.90 -7.43 -19.63
N SER A 155 -18.48 -8.62 -19.64
CA SER A 155 -19.56 -8.98 -18.71
C SER A 155 -19.04 -9.53 -17.41
N LEU A 156 -17.86 -10.16 -17.42
CA LEU A 156 -17.26 -10.81 -16.25
C LEU A 156 -16.04 -10.03 -15.74
N PRO A 157 -15.91 -9.80 -14.42
CA PRO A 157 -14.72 -9.19 -13.82
C PRO A 157 -13.42 -9.93 -14.14
N LEU A 158 -13.50 -11.26 -14.30
CA LEU A 158 -12.33 -12.07 -14.65
C LEU A 158 -11.80 -11.73 -16.04
N GLU A 159 -12.69 -11.48 -17.01
CA GLU A 159 -12.29 -11.07 -18.36
C GLU A 159 -11.62 -9.70 -18.36
N VAL A 160 -12.05 -8.80 -17.47
CA VAL A 160 -11.44 -7.48 -17.27
C VAL A 160 -10.01 -7.65 -16.78
N ILE A 161 -9.82 -8.45 -15.72
CA ILE A 161 -8.49 -8.72 -15.15
C ILE A 161 -7.58 -9.39 -16.18
N GLN A 162 -8.06 -10.43 -16.86
CA GLN A 162 -7.27 -11.14 -17.88
C GLN A 162 -6.82 -10.21 -19.00
N HIS A 163 -7.70 -9.32 -19.46
CA HIS A 163 -7.34 -8.33 -20.46
C HIS A 163 -6.27 -7.36 -19.95
N ILE A 164 -6.44 -6.81 -18.74
CA ILE A 164 -5.45 -5.92 -18.12
C ILE A 164 -4.07 -6.60 -18.02
N LEU A 165 -4.04 -7.88 -17.67
CA LEU A 165 -2.79 -8.65 -17.55
C LEU A 165 -2.09 -8.89 -18.90
N GLN A 166 -2.81 -8.80 -20.02
CA GLN A 166 -2.28 -8.98 -21.38
C GLN A 166 -1.83 -7.66 -22.03
N LEU A 167 -2.13 -6.51 -21.43
CA LEU A 167 -1.69 -5.21 -21.93
C LEU A 167 -0.18 -5.04 -21.81
N ASN A 168 0.39 -4.17 -22.65
CA ASN A 168 1.80 -3.79 -22.52
C ASN A 168 2.05 -3.09 -21.17
N GLY A 169 3.30 -3.12 -20.68
CA GLY A 169 3.62 -2.63 -19.33
C GLY A 169 3.25 -1.17 -19.08
N GLU A 170 3.35 -0.30 -20.08
CA GLU A 170 2.97 1.12 -19.99
C GLU A 170 1.47 1.31 -19.79
N VAL A 171 0.68 0.77 -20.70
CA VAL A 171 -0.78 0.89 -20.67
C VAL A 171 -1.34 0.15 -19.47
N GLN A 172 -0.84 -1.05 -19.18
CA GLN A 172 -1.21 -1.83 -18.00
C GLN A 172 -1.01 -1.04 -16.71
N MET A 173 0.16 -0.40 -16.55
CA MET A 173 0.46 0.34 -15.33
C MET A 173 -0.40 1.59 -15.18
N LYS A 174 -0.58 2.37 -16.27
CA LYS A 174 -1.50 3.52 -16.29
C LYS A 174 -2.92 3.10 -15.90
N LEU A 175 -3.40 1.98 -16.42
CA LEU A 175 -4.73 1.44 -16.16
C LEU A 175 -4.90 1.03 -14.69
N VAL A 176 -3.97 0.25 -14.14
CA VAL A 176 -4.01 -0.19 -12.74
C VAL A 176 -3.99 1.01 -11.78
N VAL A 177 -3.15 2.01 -12.06
CA VAL A 177 -3.05 3.24 -11.27
C VAL A 177 -4.35 4.07 -11.36
N LEU A 178 -4.96 4.15 -12.53
CA LEU A 178 -6.25 4.81 -12.74
C LEU A 178 -7.35 4.16 -11.90
N LEU A 179 -7.53 2.84 -12.04
CA LEU A 179 -8.59 2.11 -11.33
C LEU A 179 -8.45 2.26 -9.81
N TRP A 180 -7.21 2.23 -9.30
CA TRP A 180 -6.93 2.44 -7.88
C TRP A 180 -7.27 3.86 -7.40
N HIS A 181 -6.82 4.89 -8.12
CA HIS A 181 -7.12 6.28 -7.76
C HIS A 181 -8.61 6.57 -7.82
N TRP A 182 -9.29 6.02 -8.84
CA TRP A 182 -10.73 6.15 -8.99
C TRP A 182 -11.50 5.47 -7.85
N TRP A 183 -11.10 4.24 -7.49
CA TRP A 183 -11.67 3.53 -6.35
C TRP A 183 -11.56 4.35 -5.05
N ASN A 184 -10.40 4.96 -4.81
CA ASN A 184 -10.21 5.82 -3.65
C ASN A 184 -11.12 7.05 -3.69
N GLU A 185 -11.26 7.72 -4.84
CA GLU A 185 -12.18 8.86 -4.95
C GLU A 185 -13.62 8.48 -4.63
N ARG A 186 -14.05 7.30 -5.04
CA ARG A 186 -15.39 6.80 -4.69
C ARG A 186 -15.51 6.52 -3.20
N ASN A 187 -14.48 5.95 -2.56
CA ASN A 187 -14.49 5.73 -1.12
C ASN A 187 -14.53 7.03 -0.32
N ARG A 188 -13.85 8.08 -0.78
CA ARG A 188 -13.89 9.41 -0.13
C ARG A 188 -15.30 9.98 -0.08
N ILE A 189 -16.05 9.89 -1.18
CA ILE A 189 -17.45 10.32 -1.23
C ILE A 189 -18.32 9.52 -0.26
N ARG A 190 -18.08 8.20 -0.19
CA ARG A 190 -18.79 7.33 0.75
C ARG A 190 -18.52 7.73 2.21
N GLU A 191 -17.33 8.20 2.52
CA GLU A 191 -16.94 8.72 3.84
C GLU A 191 -17.33 10.20 4.04
N GLU A 192 -18.24 10.73 3.21
CA GLU A 192 -18.74 12.11 3.25
C GLU A 192 -17.67 13.18 2.97
N GLU A 193 -16.53 12.79 2.40
CA GLU A 193 -15.52 13.72 1.90
C GLU A 193 -15.87 14.24 0.49
N LYS A 194 -15.35 15.43 0.15
CA LYS A 194 -15.50 15.99 -1.20
C LYS A 194 -14.59 15.26 -2.20
N ARG A 195 -15.16 14.90 -3.36
CA ARG A 195 -14.40 14.41 -4.51
C ARG A 195 -13.44 15.49 -5.01
N ARG A 196 -12.23 15.09 -5.40
CA ARG A 196 -11.26 15.97 -6.09
C ARG A 196 -11.74 16.34 -7.49
N GLU A 197 -11.19 17.41 -8.04
CA GLU A 197 -11.45 17.76 -9.43
C GLU A 197 -10.82 16.74 -10.39
N SER A 198 -11.44 16.54 -11.55
CA SER A 198 -10.96 15.56 -12.53
C SER A 198 -9.53 15.86 -12.98
N GLN A 199 -9.16 17.12 -13.15
CA GLN A 199 -7.82 17.53 -13.58
C GLN A 199 -6.74 17.12 -12.57
N ASP A 200 -6.98 17.33 -11.28
CA ASP A 200 -6.06 16.90 -10.22
C ASP A 200 -5.88 15.38 -10.23
N LEU A 201 -6.97 14.64 -10.46
CA LEU A 201 -6.93 13.19 -10.51
C LEU A 201 -6.15 12.68 -11.72
N ILE A 202 -6.37 13.27 -12.90
CA ILE A 202 -5.64 12.96 -14.13
C ILE A 202 -4.14 13.16 -13.91
N TYR A 203 -3.75 14.32 -13.37
CA TYR A 203 -2.35 14.63 -13.06
C TYR A 203 -1.72 13.58 -12.13
N LEU A 204 -2.42 13.20 -11.06
CA LEU A 204 -1.94 12.20 -10.10
C LEU A 204 -1.83 10.79 -10.70
N ILE A 205 -2.74 10.42 -11.60
CA ILE A 205 -2.71 9.13 -12.29
C ILE A 205 -1.50 9.08 -13.21
N GLN A 206 -1.32 10.09 -14.06
CA GLN A 206 -0.21 10.17 -15.02
C GLN A 206 1.14 10.17 -14.31
N ARG A 207 1.32 11.06 -13.32
CA ARG A 207 2.56 11.16 -12.55
C ARG A 207 2.92 9.86 -11.85
N ASN A 208 1.95 9.21 -11.21
CA ASN A 208 2.21 7.95 -10.52
C ASN A 208 2.54 6.83 -11.52
N ALA A 209 1.84 6.73 -12.64
CA ALA A 209 2.12 5.74 -13.68
C ALA A 209 3.53 5.93 -14.27
N GLU A 210 3.94 7.16 -14.56
CA GLU A 210 5.31 7.49 -14.99
C GLU A 210 6.35 7.10 -13.95
N GLU A 211 6.10 7.37 -12.67
CA GLU A 211 7.00 6.97 -11.59
C GLU A 211 7.22 5.45 -11.57
N PHE A 212 6.17 4.65 -11.82
CA PHE A 212 6.27 3.20 -11.91
C PHE A 212 7.00 2.70 -13.16
N LEU A 213 6.77 3.31 -14.32
CA LEU A 213 7.46 2.93 -15.55
C LEU A 213 8.95 3.25 -15.47
N ASN A 214 9.30 4.36 -14.81
CA ASN A 214 10.68 4.71 -14.51
C ASN A 214 11.33 3.75 -13.50
N LEU A 215 10.55 3.15 -12.58
CA LEU A 215 11.03 2.09 -11.69
C LEU A 215 11.23 0.76 -12.45
N GLY A 216 10.40 0.42 -13.44
CA GLY A 216 10.56 -0.78 -14.28
C GLY A 216 11.73 -0.68 -15.27
N ALA A 217 11.90 0.46 -15.92
CA ALA A 217 13.05 0.73 -16.80
C ALA A 217 14.39 0.72 -16.05
N THR A 218 14.37 1.00 -14.74
CA THR A 218 15.57 0.89 -13.90
C THR A 218 15.90 -0.55 -13.49
N GLU A 219 14.91 -1.47 -13.50
CA GLU A 219 15.06 -2.91 -13.23
C GLU A 219 15.53 -3.71 -14.47
N GLU A 220 15.03 -3.44 -15.68
CA GLU A 220 15.55 -4.11 -16.91
C GLU A 220 17.00 -3.69 -17.22
N ALA A 221 17.37 -2.45 -16.90
CA ALA A 221 18.77 -2.00 -16.94
C ALA A 221 19.64 -2.58 -15.80
N CYS A 222 19.09 -3.39 -14.87
CA CYS A 222 19.81 -3.92 -13.71
C CYS A 222 20.68 -5.14 -14.04
N MET A 223 20.44 -5.82 -15.17
CA MET A 223 21.22 -7.02 -15.53
C MET A 223 22.62 -6.74 -16.10
N SER A 224 23.06 -5.47 -16.12
CA SER A 224 24.43 -5.09 -16.51
C SER A 224 24.95 -3.81 -15.85
N LYS A 225 24.33 -3.35 -14.75
CA LYS A 225 24.85 -2.16 -14.05
C LYS A 225 26.15 -2.51 -13.31
N PRO A 226 27.21 -1.69 -13.43
CA PRO A 226 28.38 -1.85 -12.59
C PRO A 226 27.93 -1.81 -11.13
N ILE A 227 28.52 -2.67 -10.29
CA ILE A 227 28.25 -2.73 -8.86
C ILE A 227 28.36 -1.31 -8.29
N GLN A 228 27.21 -0.70 -7.96
CA GLN A 228 27.18 0.63 -7.36
C GLN A 228 27.63 0.50 -5.91
N ARG A 229 28.78 1.12 -5.60
CA ARG A 229 29.35 1.21 -4.25
C ARG A 229 29.04 2.56 -3.62
N TRP A 230 29.12 2.61 -2.29
CA TRP A 230 29.04 3.89 -1.60
C TRP A 230 30.17 4.81 -2.07
N GLN A 231 29.84 6.07 -2.34
CA GLN A 231 30.81 7.07 -2.75
C GLN A 231 31.05 8.04 -1.59
N LYS A 232 32.34 8.30 -1.31
CA LYS A 232 32.75 9.33 -0.36
C LYS A 232 32.26 10.71 -0.79
N PRO A 233 31.92 11.60 0.15
CA PRO A 233 31.56 12.97 -0.19
C PRO A 233 32.74 13.64 -0.90
N THR A 234 32.43 14.43 -1.94
CA THR A 234 33.38 15.34 -2.56
C THR A 234 33.31 16.68 -1.84
N ASP A 235 34.43 17.40 -1.79
CA ASP A 235 34.57 18.69 -1.09
C ASP A 235 34.49 18.55 0.46
N ASP A 236 34.62 19.65 1.20
CA ASP A 236 34.60 19.72 2.69
C ASP A 236 33.23 19.37 3.32
N PHE A 237 32.47 18.45 2.73
CA PHE A 237 31.15 18.03 3.21
C PHE A 237 31.25 16.75 4.03
N VAL A 238 30.50 16.70 5.13
CA VAL A 238 30.21 15.44 5.81
C VAL A 238 28.98 14.81 5.18
N LYS A 239 29.07 13.51 4.89
CA LYS A 239 27.95 12.74 4.35
C LYS A 239 27.12 12.15 5.49
N ILE A 240 25.83 12.47 5.49
CA ILE A 240 24.84 11.91 6.41
C ILE A 240 24.12 10.78 5.67
N ASN A 241 24.35 9.55 6.12
CA ASN A 241 23.60 8.37 5.69
C ASN A 241 22.60 7.99 6.77
N SER A 242 21.31 7.98 6.48
CA SER A 242 20.22 7.68 7.41
C SER A 242 19.21 6.70 6.80
N ASP A 243 18.50 5.97 7.67
CA ASP A 243 17.47 5.00 7.28
C ASP A 243 16.45 4.76 8.42
N GLY A 244 15.21 4.48 8.05
CA GLY A 244 14.16 4.01 8.95
C GLY A 244 13.99 2.49 8.87
N ALA A 245 13.89 1.80 10.02
CA ALA A 245 13.67 0.36 10.08
C ALA A 245 12.27 0.00 10.59
N PHE A 246 11.63 -0.98 9.95
CA PHE A 246 10.32 -1.51 10.33
C PHE A 246 10.29 -3.04 10.27
N SER A 247 9.85 -3.69 11.35
CA SER A 247 9.60 -5.13 11.40
C SER A 247 8.09 -5.39 11.30
N ALA A 248 7.66 -6.02 10.21
CA ALA A 248 6.26 -6.38 10.02
C ALA A 248 5.76 -7.43 11.04
N ASN A 249 6.66 -8.30 11.50
CA ASN A 249 6.33 -9.41 12.40
C ASN A 249 6.17 -8.96 13.85
N THR A 250 7.07 -8.10 14.32
CA THR A 250 7.09 -7.64 15.72
C THR A 250 6.42 -6.28 15.91
N GLY A 251 6.14 -5.56 14.82
CA GLY A 251 5.67 -4.17 14.87
C GLY A 251 6.72 -3.20 15.40
N GLU A 252 7.96 -3.63 15.57
CA GLU A 252 9.06 -2.81 16.07
C GLU A 252 9.61 -1.89 14.99
N ARG A 253 10.00 -0.71 15.44
CA ARG A 253 10.37 0.42 14.59
C ARG A 253 11.60 1.10 15.15
N GLY A 254 12.47 1.56 14.28
CA GLY A 254 13.73 2.18 14.68
C GLY A 254 14.22 3.15 13.63
N TRP A 255 15.16 3.98 14.03
CA TRP A 255 15.87 4.89 13.15
C TRP A 255 17.37 4.71 13.33
N GLY A 256 18.14 5.05 12.31
CA GLY A 256 19.59 5.01 12.38
C GLY A 256 20.24 6.00 11.43
N TYR A 257 21.41 6.51 11.81
CA TYR A 257 22.27 7.32 10.94
C TYR A 257 23.75 7.04 11.16
N VAL A 258 24.56 7.38 10.16
CA VAL A 258 26.02 7.42 10.20
C VAL A 258 26.53 8.68 9.51
N LEU A 259 27.53 9.32 10.11
CA LEU A 259 28.25 10.47 9.57
C LEU A 259 29.62 10.02 9.07
N ARG A 260 29.98 10.40 7.84
CA ARG A 260 31.29 10.09 7.26
C ARG A 260 31.95 11.32 6.64
N ASP A 261 33.26 11.44 6.82
CA ASP A 261 34.06 12.53 6.27
C ASP A 261 34.46 12.31 4.79
N GLY A 262 35.32 13.19 4.27
CA GLY A 262 35.85 13.16 2.90
C GLY A 262 36.79 12.00 2.60
N ASP A 263 37.34 11.37 3.63
CA ASP A 263 38.17 10.16 3.51
C ASP A 263 37.31 8.89 3.55
N GLY A 264 36.05 9.02 3.96
CA GLY A 264 35.10 7.92 4.10
C GLY A 264 35.09 7.32 5.50
N GLU A 265 35.86 7.90 6.42
CA GLU A 265 35.94 7.48 7.81
C GLU A 265 34.66 7.84 8.56
N VAL A 266 34.28 6.97 9.50
CA VAL A 266 33.07 7.16 10.29
C VAL A 266 33.37 8.11 11.45
N ILE A 267 32.74 9.28 11.43
CA ILE A 267 32.84 10.27 12.50
C ILE A 267 31.99 9.80 13.70
N CYS A 268 30.73 9.49 13.45
CA CYS A 268 29.81 9.00 14.46
C CYS A 268 28.62 8.25 13.86
N ALA A 269 27.91 7.52 14.70
CA ALA A 269 26.67 6.86 14.39
C ALA A 269 25.66 7.05 15.51
N GLY A 270 24.38 6.96 15.19
CA GLY A 270 23.31 6.99 16.18
C GLY A 270 22.14 6.12 15.78
N ALA A 271 21.45 5.54 16.75
CA ALA A 271 20.27 4.72 16.54
C ALA A 271 19.28 4.88 17.69
N GLY A 272 18.00 4.63 17.44
CA GLY A 272 17.00 4.63 18.51
C GLY A 272 15.70 3.94 18.11
N LYS A 273 14.87 3.68 19.11
CA LYS A 273 13.57 3.03 18.93
C LYS A 273 12.49 4.08 18.66
N LEU A 274 11.54 3.74 17.80
CA LEU A 274 10.39 4.59 17.49
C LEU A 274 9.13 4.06 18.15
N SER A 275 8.16 4.95 18.38
CA SER A 275 6.86 4.55 18.88
C SER A 275 6.14 3.66 17.86
N HIS A 276 5.28 2.76 18.34
CA HIS A 276 4.54 1.85 17.46
C HIS A 276 3.61 2.58 16.47
N GLN A 277 3.24 3.83 16.77
CA GLN A 277 2.40 4.69 15.94
C GLN A 277 3.15 5.29 14.75
N THR A 278 4.49 5.31 14.75
CA THR A 278 5.28 5.94 13.70
C THR A 278 5.23 5.13 12.41
N ASN A 279 4.73 5.66 11.29
CA ASN A 279 4.74 4.92 10.03
C ASN A 279 6.15 4.86 9.39
N ALA A 280 6.33 4.01 8.36
CA ALA A 280 7.64 3.84 7.73
C ALA A 280 8.21 5.16 7.14
N VAL A 281 7.35 6.02 6.60
CA VAL A 281 7.78 7.32 6.05
C VAL A 281 8.24 8.27 7.16
N GLN A 282 7.53 8.29 8.29
CA GLN A 282 7.93 9.06 9.46
C GLN A 282 9.25 8.54 10.06
N ALA A 283 9.50 7.23 10.01
CA ALA A 283 10.76 6.65 10.47
C ALA A 283 11.96 7.16 9.65
N GLU A 284 11.83 7.24 8.32
CA GLU A 284 12.84 7.82 7.44
C GLU A 284 13.09 9.30 7.76
N ILE A 285 12.02 10.09 7.91
CA ILE A 285 12.12 11.53 8.26
C ILE A 285 12.80 11.70 9.61
N ARG A 286 12.45 10.85 10.58
CA ARG A 286 13.03 10.90 11.92
C ARG A 286 14.51 10.53 11.90
N ALA A 287 14.91 9.51 11.13
CA ALA A 287 16.31 9.15 10.94
C ALA A 287 17.12 10.30 10.33
N CYS A 288 16.57 10.96 9.31
CA CYS A 288 17.19 12.13 8.68
C CYS A 288 17.38 13.28 9.67
N LEU A 289 16.35 13.59 10.47
CA LEU A 289 16.40 14.64 11.49
C LEU A 289 17.43 14.34 12.57
N GLN A 290 17.52 13.08 13.01
CA GLN A 290 18.53 12.69 13.99
C GLN A 290 19.94 12.75 13.44
N GLY A 291 20.14 12.35 12.18
CA GLY A 291 21.44 12.53 11.51
C GLY A 291 21.84 14.00 11.39
N ALA A 292 20.89 14.88 11.03
CA ALA A 292 21.13 16.32 11.00
C ALA A 292 21.47 16.89 12.38
N LYS A 293 20.75 16.48 13.43
CA LYS A 293 21.06 16.86 14.82
C LYS A 293 22.43 16.37 15.26
N GLY A 294 22.77 15.12 14.94
CA GLY A 294 24.09 14.55 15.20
C GLY A 294 25.21 15.36 14.56
N ALA A 295 25.03 15.79 13.30
CA ALA A 295 26.00 16.62 12.60
C ALA A 295 26.11 18.03 13.20
N ALA A 296 24.98 18.67 13.51
CA ALA A 296 24.93 20.00 14.12
C ALA A 296 25.61 20.02 15.51
N ASN A 297 25.39 18.99 16.33
CA ASN A 297 26.02 18.86 17.65
C ASN A 297 27.56 18.74 17.59
N LEU A 298 28.10 18.27 16.46
CA LEU A 298 29.54 18.21 16.20
C LEU A 298 30.08 19.49 15.54
N GLY A 299 29.25 20.52 15.35
CA GLY A 299 29.66 21.77 14.70
C GLY A 299 29.89 21.66 13.19
N ILE A 300 29.36 20.62 12.54
CA ILE A 300 29.49 20.44 11.09
C ILE A 300 28.61 21.46 10.37
N SER A 301 29.24 22.36 9.59
CA SER A 301 28.56 23.45 8.88
C SER A 301 28.14 23.11 7.45
N LYS A 302 28.75 22.07 6.85
CA LYS A 302 28.47 21.62 5.48
C LYS A 302 28.11 20.13 5.46
N ALA A 303 26.87 19.81 5.08
CA ALA A 303 26.36 18.43 5.12
C ALA A 303 25.66 17.99 3.84
N ALA A 304 25.93 16.75 3.42
CA ALA A 304 25.29 16.09 2.29
C ALA A 304 24.45 14.92 2.80
N ALA A 305 23.13 15.07 2.85
CA ALA A 305 22.24 14.07 3.46
C ALA A 305 21.51 13.23 2.40
N ASN A 306 21.43 11.91 2.62
CA ASN A 306 20.58 11.02 1.85
C ASN A 306 19.14 11.07 2.37
N LEU A 307 18.37 12.05 1.92
CA LEU A 307 16.97 12.11 2.35
C LEU A 307 16.19 11.04 1.58
N GLY A 308 15.80 9.97 2.28
CA GLY A 308 15.03 8.82 1.76
C GLY A 308 13.64 9.18 1.21
N ILE A 309 13.30 10.47 1.19
CA ILE A 309 12.09 10.98 0.58
C ILE A 309 12.45 12.18 -0.29
N MET A 310 12.12 12.08 -1.58
CA MET A 310 12.09 13.16 -2.55
C MET A 310 11.23 14.38 -2.12
N ALA A 311 10.58 14.35 -0.95
CA ALA A 311 9.65 15.36 -0.44
C ALA A 311 10.29 16.70 -0.06
N MET A 312 11.61 16.82 -0.15
CA MET A 312 12.31 18.09 0.10
C MET A 312 12.42 18.95 -1.16
N LYS A 313 12.22 18.39 -2.36
CA LYS A 313 12.42 19.11 -3.63
C LYS A 313 11.32 20.13 -3.96
N ASP A 314 10.09 19.96 -3.47
CA ASP A 314 9.00 20.92 -3.67
C ASP A 314 8.22 21.21 -2.35
N ASN A 315 7.16 22.03 -2.42
CA ASN A 315 6.30 22.38 -1.30
C ASN A 315 5.03 21.51 -1.14
N SER A 316 4.89 20.44 -1.93
CA SER A 316 3.74 19.51 -1.90
C SER A 316 3.59 18.75 -0.57
N TYR A 317 4.66 18.68 0.23
CA TYR A 317 4.63 18.06 1.56
C TYR A 317 3.62 18.70 2.52
N ARG A 318 3.21 19.95 2.29
CA ARG A 318 2.23 20.67 3.14
C ARG A 318 0.85 20.01 3.17
N LEU A 319 0.52 19.20 2.16
CA LEU A 319 -0.75 18.48 2.07
C LEU A 319 -0.67 17.05 2.63
N LEU A 320 0.51 16.60 3.06
CA LEU A 320 0.71 15.24 3.56
C LEU A 320 0.53 15.18 5.07
N MET A 321 0.05 14.03 5.58
CA MET A 321 -0.01 13.72 7.01
C MET A 321 1.36 13.82 7.72
N VAL A 322 2.46 13.78 6.97
CA VAL A 322 3.84 13.92 7.46
C VAL A 322 4.42 15.33 7.28
N GLY A 323 3.62 16.28 6.81
CA GLY A 323 4.07 17.63 6.44
C GLY A 323 4.72 18.40 7.59
N GLY A 324 4.20 18.26 8.81
CA GLY A 324 4.78 18.89 10.01
C GLY A 324 6.21 18.41 10.30
N SER A 325 6.47 17.10 10.22
CA SER A 325 7.80 16.54 10.44
C SER A 325 8.80 16.93 9.35
N ILE A 326 8.32 17.07 8.11
CA ILE A 326 9.15 17.56 7.00
C ILE A 326 9.49 19.04 7.19
N LEU A 327 8.53 19.84 7.66
CA LEU A 327 8.76 21.26 7.97
C LEU A 327 9.78 21.43 9.11
N GLU A 328 9.67 20.63 10.18
CA GLU A 328 10.64 20.60 11.28
C GLU A 328 12.06 20.33 10.75
N LEU A 329 12.21 19.28 9.93
CA LEU A 329 13.51 18.95 9.31
C LEU A 329 14.03 20.08 8.43
N LYS A 330 13.19 20.69 7.59
CA LYS A 330 13.57 21.83 6.73
C LYS A 330 14.09 22.99 7.54
N ASN A 331 13.33 23.42 8.56
CA ASN A 331 13.69 24.54 9.41
C ASN A 331 15.00 24.26 10.14
N PHE A 332 15.12 23.07 10.74
CA PHE A 332 16.34 22.66 11.44
C PHE A 332 17.57 22.70 10.53
N VAL A 333 17.46 22.16 9.31
CA VAL A 333 18.57 22.16 8.36
C VAL A 333 18.92 23.58 7.91
N SER A 334 17.93 24.45 7.66
CA SER A 334 18.19 25.84 7.25
C SER A 334 18.82 26.69 8.34
N GLU A 335 18.55 26.38 9.61
CA GLU A 335 19.06 27.15 10.76
C GLU A 335 20.46 26.71 11.19
N ASN A 336 20.83 25.44 10.98
CA ASN A 336 22.06 24.87 11.54
C ASN A 336 23.19 24.65 10.53
N PHE A 337 22.92 24.66 9.22
CA PHE A 337 23.92 24.39 8.19
C PHE A 337 24.14 25.60 7.28
N ALA A 338 25.38 26.04 7.16
CA ALA A 338 25.78 27.08 6.20
C ALA A 338 25.63 26.58 4.75
N SER A 339 25.81 25.28 4.52
CA SER A 339 25.52 24.65 3.25
C SER A 339 24.99 23.25 3.45
N SER A 340 23.86 22.93 2.82
CA SER A 340 23.30 21.58 2.81
C SER A 340 22.92 21.16 1.41
N ARG A 341 23.11 19.88 1.09
CA ARG A 341 22.64 19.30 -0.16
C ARG A 341 21.98 17.94 0.08
N VAL A 342 20.95 17.67 -0.71
CA VAL A 342 20.24 16.39 -0.68
C VAL A 342 20.78 15.52 -1.80
N VAL A 343 21.28 14.33 -1.45
CA VAL A 343 21.88 13.40 -2.40
C VAL A 343 21.05 12.13 -2.46
N TYR A 344 20.69 11.69 -3.67
CA TYR A 344 20.09 10.37 -3.82
C TYR A 344 21.16 9.28 -3.62
N VAL A 345 20.90 8.36 -2.69
CA VAL A 345 21.79 7.20 -2.45
C VAL A 345 20.99 5.92 -2.68
N PRO A 346 21.39 5.07 -3.65
CA PRO A 346 20.77 3.77 -3.85
C PRO A 346 20.82 2.90 -2.59
N ARG A 347 19.82 2.02 -2.41
CA ARG A 347 19.77 1.11 -1.25
C ARG A 347 21.04 0.25 -1.10
N SER A 348 21.62 -0.19 -2.22
CA SER A 348 22.87 -0.95 -2.22
C SER A 348 24.04 -0.18 -1.60
N CYS A 349 23.98 1.16 -1.61
CA CYS A 349 24.97 2.09 -1.08
C CYS A 349 24.54 2.70 0.26
N ASN A 350 23.47 2.21 0.92
CA ASN A 350 23.01 2.71 2.22
C ASN A 350 22.98 1.61 3.29
N ARG A 351 23.76 0.53 3.10
CA ARG A 351 23.73 -0.68 3.93
C ARG A 351 24.06 -0.41 5.40
N VAL A 352 25.00 0.49 5.66
CA VAL A 352 25.43 0.82 7.02
C VAL A 352 24.34 1.54 7.80
N ALA A 353 23.70 2.55 7.22
CA ALA A 353 22.56 3.21 7.87
C ALA A 353 21.39 2.24 8.10
N HIS A 354 21.13 1.35 7.14
CA HIS A 354 20.12 0.31 7.27
C HIS A 354 20.40 -0.65 8.45
N ALA A 355 21.65 -1.11 8.58
CA ALA A 355 22.08 -1.96 9.69
C ALA A 355 21.96 -1.23 11.05
N ILE A 356 22.38 0.04 11.11
CA ILE A 356 22.25 0.87 12.32
C ILE A 356 20.78 1.05 12.70
N ALA A 357 19.90 1.32 11.73
CA ALA A 357 18.47 1.46 11.98
C ALA A 357 17.84 0.15 12.49
N ALA A 358 18.33 -1.00 12.01
CA ALA A 358 17.92 -2.30 12.52
C ALA A 358 18.33 -2.52 13.98
N LEU A 359 19.52 -2.05 14.41
CA LEU A 359 19.90 -2.02 15.82
C LEU A 359 18.96 -1.14 16.64
N GLY A 360 18.58 0.03 16.10
CA GLY A 360 17.62 0.94 16.74
C GLY A 360 16.28 0.30 17.11
N ARG A 361 15.79 -0.66 16.31
CA ARG A 361 14.56 -1.42 16.64
C ARG A 361 14.68 -2.24 17.93
N MET A 362 15.89 -2.70 18.22
CA MET A 362 16.19 -3.59 19.35
C MET A 362 16.50 -2.81 20.64
N CYS A 363 16.64 -1.48 20.57
CA CYS A 363 16.94 -0.65 21.72
C CYS A 363 15.74 -0.47 22.67
N PRO A 364 15.95 -0.14 23.95
CA PRO A 364 14.88 0.33 24.83
C PRO A 364 14.23 1.63 24.33
N GLN A 365 12.96 1.86 24.67
CA GLN A 365 12.12 2.90 24.07
C GLN A 365 12.52 4.35 24.42
N GLU A 366 13.42 4.53 25.39
CA GLU A 366 13.85 5.84 25.91
C GLU A 366 15.38 6.04 25.85
N ILE A 367 16.10 5.07 25.29
CA ILE A 367 17.56 5.12 25.21
C ILE A 367 17.96 5.15 23.75
N ASP A 368 18.38 6.34 23.31
CA ASP A 368 19.06 6.52 22.04
C ASP A 368 20.52 6.07 22.20
N LEU A 369 20.99 5.28 21.24
CA LEU A 369 22.37 4.85 21.15
C LEU A 369 23.17 5.88 20.33
N ALA A 370 24.36 6.21 20.83
CA ALA A 370 25.31 7.06 20.14
C ALA A 370 26.71 6.46 20.22
N TRP A 371 27.45 6.51 19.12
CA TRP A 371 28.81 6.02 19.01
C TRP A 371 29.71 7.11 18.46
N ASN A 372 30.86 7.33 19.10
CA ASN A 372 31.98 8.06 18.52
C ASN A 372 32.72 7.06 17.62
N GLY A 373 32.49 7.16 16.31
CA GLY A 373 32.77 6.08 15.35
C GLY A 373 31.56 5.18 15.09
N LEU A 374 31.75 3.86 15.14
CA LEU A 374 30.77 2.86 14.71
C LEU A 374 30.61 1.75 15.78
N PRO A 375 29.44 1.12 15.93
CA PRO A 375 29.31 -0.13 16.66
C PRO A 375 30.15 -1.25 16.01
N SER A 376 30.82 -2.06 16.83
CA SER A 376 31.73 -3.14 16.39
C SER A 376 31.07 -4.15 15.45
N CYS A 377 29.78 -4.43 15.65
CA CYS A 377 29.03 -5.36 14.79
C CYS A 377 28.76 -4.84 13.36
N ILE A 378 29.11 -3.60 13.04
CA ILE A 378 28.89 -2.99 11.71
C ILE A 378 30.21 -2.69 10.99
N GLU A 379 31.37 -2.89 11.63
CA GLU A 379 32.69 -2.56 11.08
C GLU A 379 32.95 -3.24 9.72
N GLU A 380 32.59 -4.53 9.60
CA GLU A 380 32.70 -5.27 8.34
C GLU A 380 31.85 -4.67 7.21
N THR A 381 30.69 -4.12 7.55
CA THR A 381 29.79 -3.51 6.56
C THR A 381 30.35 -2.18 6.06
N VAL A 382 31.04 -1.41 6.91
CA VAL A 382 31.76 -0.20 6.50
C VAL A 382 32.99 -0.55 5.66
N ALA A 383 33.77 -1.56 6.07
CA ALA A 383 34.92 -2.03 5.31
C ALA A 383 34.53 -2.48 3.89
N GLY A 384 33.37 -3.12 3.74
CA GLY A 384 32.80 -3.49 2.44
C GLY A 384 32.39 -2.32 1.54
N ASP A 385 32.15 -1.12 2.09
CA ASP A 385 31.91 0.09 1.30
C ASP A 385 33.22 0.66 0.71
N ILE A 386 34.38 0.41 1.36
CA ILE A 386 35.67 1.04 1.06
C ILE A 386 36.62 0.11 0.29
N ALA A 387 36.53 -1.22 0.46
CA ALA A 387 37.46 -2.18 -0.14
C ALA A 387 37.47 -2.12 -1.69
N GLU A 388 38.64 -1.90 -2.32
CA GLU A 388 38.82 -1.97 -3.78
C GLU A 388 38.55 -3.39 -4.33
N PRO A 389 38.11 -3.56 -5.59
CA PRO A 389 37.94 -4.89 -6.17
C PRO A 389 39.30 -5.62 -6.21
N PHE A 390 39.33 -6.90 -5.86
CA PHE A 390 40.42 -7.76 -6.30
C PHE A 390 40.39 -7.80 -7.83
N SER A 391 41.49 -7.39 -8.45
CA SER A 391 41.68 -7.28 -9.89
C SER A 391 41.63 -8.61 -10.63
#